data_AF-A0A2T2UBV7-F1
#
_entry.id   AF-A0A2T2UBV7-F1
#
_cell.length_a   1.000
_cell.length_b   1.000
_cell.length_c   1.000
_cell.angle_alpha   90.00
_cell.angle_beta   90.00
_cell.angle_gamma   90.00
#
_symmetry.space_group_name_H-M   'P 1'
#
loop_
_entity.id
_entity.type
_entity.pdbx_description
1 polymer ?
#
loop_
_entity_poly.entity_id
_entity_poly.type
_entity_poly.pdbx_seq_one_letter_code
_entity_poly.pdbx_strand_id
1 'polypeptide(L)'
;GRVDRMDSAHEAIEIWWPRDADAFALTSDDRLVERYDAVESLLGSNFPLPDALFDRRERTVDPGELIDEYESGRGERWDGIDDAFAPVRALVDGDEALVDAATYRSARSERRSSRAIVSAVAADAPWAFFCLAGSSEDAPRWVLLADDLAAPTTELAEIERELRRRLNGVDASRPIDAVASAALAAWSEQLARAERRLLPRRMQRALDEMAAVLDDWIRRAAARRERERLDRYREIRRLLDATGTQGTPDWEEVAGRWLELIRPLWYEQLGARNRRRPLLLRDIRREVIAHEDTLGPRLIDSFHRDPVGLQPQPDERITAAIVGVVNA
;
A
#
# COMPACT_ATOMS: atom_id res chain seq x y z
N GLY A 1 -28.52 -2.39 8.03
CA GLY A 1 -27.29 -1.76 8.54
C GLY A 1 -27.19 -0.27 8.19
N ARG A 2 -26.35 0.11 7.20
CA ARG A 2 -26.26 1.51 6.72
C ARG A 2 -27.46 1.94 5.84
N VAL A 3 -28.07 1.00 5.13
CA VAL A 3 -29.23 1.26 4.25
C VAL A 3 -30.51 1.54 5.03
N ASP A 4 -30.80 0.84 6.14
CA ASP A 4 -32.00 1.09 6.96
C ASP A 4 -32.09 2.50 7.57
N ARG A 5 -30.97 3.22 7.65
CA ARG A 5 -30.85 4.53 8.31
C ARG A 5 -30.70 5.70 7.33
N MET A 6 -30.99 5.48 6.04
CA MET A 6 -30.94 6.54 5.04
C MET A 6 -32.27 7.33 5.02
N ASP A 7 -32.23 8.57 5.50
CA ASP A 7 -33.29 9.54 5.23
C ASP A 7 -33.18 10.02 3.77
N SER A 8 -34.05 9.50 2.89
CA SER A 8 -34.13 9.90 1.49
C SER A 8 -35.13 11.05 1.32
N ALA A 9 -34.78 12.05 0.49
CA ALA A 9 -35.70 13.12 0.09
C ALA A 9 -36.68 12.70 -1.01
N HIS A 10 -36.62 11.45 -1.46
CA HIS A 10 -37.45 10.88 -2.54
C HIS A 10 -38.52 9.94 -1.97
N GLU A 11 -39.73 9.98 -2.53
CA GLU A 11 -40.87 9.15 -2.08
C GLU A 11 -40.69 7.64 -2.36
N ALA A 12 -39.78 7.27 -3.26
CA ALA A 12 -39.47 5.88 -3.59
C ALA A 12 -37.98 5.69 -3.91
N ILE A 13 -37.47 4.49 -3.62
CA ILE A 13 -36.10 4.06 -3.90
C ILE A 13 -36.17 2.74 -4.69
N GLU A 14 -35.38 2.63 -5.75
CA GLU A 14 -35.22 1.37 -6.48
C GLU A 14 -33.90 0.71 -6.07
N ILE A 15 -33.96 -0.56 -5.70
CA ILE A 15 -32.82 -1.35 -5.22
C ILE A 15 -32.57 -2.49 -6.20
N TRP A 16 -31.36 -2.55 -6.74
CA TRP A 16 -30.92 -3.59 -7.67
C TRP A 16 -30.05 -4.62 -6.94
N TRP A 17 -30.42 -5.90 -7.02
CA TRP A 17 -29.68 -7.00 -6.42
C TRP A 17 -28.84 -7.73 -7.48
N PRO A 18 -27.54 -7.97 -7.23
CA PRO A 18 -26.70 -8.72 -8.16
C PRO A 18 -27.20 -10.17 -8.27
N ARG A 19 -27.16 -10.73 -9.48
CA ARG A 19 -27.47 -12.14 -9.75
C ARG A 19 -26.17 -12.86 -10.09
N ASP A 20 -25.34 -13.05 -9.08
CA ASP A 20 -24.02 -13.67 -9.25
C ASP A 20 -24.16 -15.17 -9.59
N ALA A 21 -23.28 -15.67 -10.45
CA ALA A 21 -23.20 -17.10 -10.73
C ALA A 21 -22.61 -17.84 -9.51
N ASP A 22 -22.96 -19.12 -9.32
CA ASP A 22 -22.56 -19.88 -8.11
C ASP A 22 -21.04 -19.88 -7.81
N ALA A 23 -20.19 -19.76 -8.84
CA ALA A 23 -18.74 -19.67 -8.68
C ALA A 23 -18.22 -18.33 -8.11
N PHE A 24 -19.08 -17.31 -8.09
CA PHE A 24 -18.80 -15.95 -7.60
C PHE A 24 -19.79 -15.53 -6.49
N ALA A 25 -20.74 -16.38 -6.14
CA ALA A 25 -21.67 -16.16 -5.03
C ALA A 25 -20.87 -16.16 -3.72
N LEU A 26 -20.74 -14.98 -3.12
CA LEU A 26 -20.06 -14.83 -1.83
C LEU A 26 -20.93 -15.50 -0.74
N THR A 27 -20.30 -16.04 0.31
CA THR A 27 -21.00 -16.44 1.55
C THR A 27 -21.63 -15.26 2.31
N SER A 28 -21.59 -14.07 1.72
CA SER A 28 -22.15 -12.82 2.22
C SER A 28 -23.68 -12.76 2.15
N ASP A 29 -24.32 -13.50 1.23
CA ASP A 29 -25.78 -13.57 1.12
C ASP A 29 -26.40 -14.16 2.41
N ASP A 30 -25.70 -15.14 2.96
CA ASP A 30 -26.03 -15.86 4.19
C ASP A 30 -25.98 -14.94 5.42
N ARG A 31 -24.88 -14.20 5.61
CA ARG A 31 -24.75 -13.26 6.74
C ARG A 31 -25.57 -11.98 6.55
N LEU A 32 -25.91 -11.61 5.32
CA LEU A 32 -26.80 -10.49 5.01
C LEU A 32 -28.22 -10.80 5.51
N VAL A 33 -28.75 -11.98 5.21
CA VAL A 33 -30.06 -12.45 5.72
C VAL A 33 -30.04 -12.51 7.24
N GLU A 34 -29.00 -13.08 7.84
CA GLU A 34 -28.88 -13.19 9.30
C GLU A 34 -28.83 -11.82 10.01
N ARG A 35 -28.07 -10.87 9.45
CA ARG A 35 -28.00 -9.49 9.95
C ARG A 35 -29.29 -8.72 9.68
N TYR A 36 -29.98 -9.01 8.59
CA TYR A 36 -31.27 -8.44 8.28
C TYR A 36 -32.32 -8.90 9.29
N ASP A 37 -32.45 -10.20 9.53
CA ASP A 37 -33.39 -10.78 10.51
C ASP A 37 -33.11 -10.24 11.93
N ALA A 38 -31.84 -10.13 12.32
CA ALA A 38 -31.44 -9.55 13.59
C ALA A 38 -31.79 -8.05 13.70
N VAL A 39 -31.65 -7.27 12.63
CA VAL A 39 -32.00 -5.84 12.62
C VAL A 39 -33.51 -5.63 12.52
N GLU A 40 -34.22 -6.43 11.72
CA GLU A 40 -35.68 -6.41 11.60
C GLU A 40 -36.33 -6.69 12.95
N SER A 41 -35.86 -7.74 13.66
CA SER A 41 -36.40 -8.12 14.96
C SER A 41 -36.11 -7.10 16.08
N LEU A 42 -34.97 -6.40 16.01
CA LEU A 42 -34.57 -5.43 17.05
C LEU A 42 -35.05 -4.00 16.78
N LEU A 43 -35.11 -3.56 15.52
CA LEU A 43 -35.29 -2.15 15.13
C LEU A 43 -36.35 -1.93 14.04
N GLY A 44 -36.81 -2.99 13.36
CA GLY A 44 -37.64 -2.92 12.16
C GLY A 44 -36.80 -2.57 10.91
N SER A 45 -37.12 -3.20 9.77
CA SER A 45 -36.46 -2.91 8.49
C SER A 45 -37.36 -2.10 7.55
N ASN A 46 -36.74 -1.25 6.73
CA ASN A 46 -37.41 -0.35 5.79
C ASN A 46 -37.48 -0.89 4.35
N PHE A 47 -36.98 -2.10 4.06
CA PHE A 47 -37.05 -2.70 2.74
C PHE A 47 -37.13 -4.23 2.83
N PRO A 48 -37.85 -4.92 1.92
CA PRO A 48 -37.89 -6.38 1.87
C PRO A 48 -36.63 -6.95 1.20
N LEU A 49 -36.16 -8.10 1.67
CA LEU A 49 -35.17 -8.90 0.93
C LEU A 49 -35.85 -9.78 -0.13
N PRO A 50 -35.22 -10.02 -1.30
CA PRO A 50 -35.75 -10.94 -2.31
C PRO A 50 -35.85 -12.39 -1.82
N ASP A 51 -36.97 -13.07 -2.15
CA ASP A 51 -37.22 -14.48 -1.81
C ASP A 51 -36.08 -15.44 -2.21
N ALA A 52 -35.41 -15.14 -3.34
CA ALA A 52 -34.28 -15.94 -3.84
C ALA A 52 -33.06 -15.99 -2.90
N LEU A 53 -32.96 -15.07 -1.93
CA LEU A 53 -31.92 -15.10 -0.88
C LEU A 53 -32.27 -16.04 0.28
N PHE A 54 -33.55 -16.36 0.48
CA PHE A 54 -34.03 -17.22 1.57
C PHE A 54 -34.04 -18.71 1.21
N ASP A 55 -34.08 -19.05 -0.08
CA ASP A 55 -34.14 -20.44 -0.60
C ASP A 55 -32.90 -21.31 -0.25
N ARG A 56 -31.91 -20.77 0.49
CA ARG A 56 -30.66 -21.46 0.84
C ARG A 56 -30.53 -21.92 2.31
N ARG A 57 -31.54 -21.80 3.18
CA ARG A 57 -31.36 -22.16 4.62
C ARG A 57 -32.48 -22.98 5.28
N GLU A 58 -32.08 -24.09 5.91
CA GLU A 58 -32.57 -24.57 7.21
C GLU A 58 -31.44 -24.39 8.24
N ARG A 59 -31.44 -23.29 9.01
CA ARG A 59 -30.73 -23.23 10.29
C ARG A 59 -31.23 -22.05 11.12
N THR A 60 -31.82 -22.38 12.27
CA THR A 60 -32.20 -21.40 13.30
C THR A 60 -30.95 -21.10 14.14
N VAL A 61 -30.50 -19.84 14.18
CA VAL A 61 -29.34 -19.42 14.97
C VAL A 61 -29.80 -18.95 16.35
N ASP A 62 -29.16 -19.45 17.41
CA ASP A 62 -29.41 -19.04 18.80
C ASP A 62 -28.61 -17.77 19.13
N PRO A 63 -29.24 -16.69 19.63
CA PRO A 63 -28.56 -15.46 20.06
C PRO A 63 -27.38 -15.66 21.02
N GLY A 64 -27.37 -16.74 21.82
CA GLY A 64 -26.25 -17.07 22.71
C GLY A 64 -24.96 -17.43 21.96
N GLU A 65 -25.06 -18.16 20.84
CA GLU A 65 -23.89 -18.55 20.04
C GLU A 65 -23.21 -17.34 19.38
N LEU A 66 -23.99 -16.32 19.01
CA LEU A 66 -23.50 -15.07 18.42
C LEU A 66 -22.69 -14.22 19.42
N ILE A 67 -23.06 -14.24 20.70
CA ILE A 67 -22.33 -13.53 21.77
C ILE A 67 -21.01 -14.25 22.05
N ASP A 68 -21.04 -15.58 22.17
CA ASP A 68 -19.84 -16.39 22.37
C ASP A 68 -18.85 -16.30 21.18
N GLU A 69 -19.34 -16.21 19.94
CA GLU A 69 -18.50 -16.02 18.74
C GLU A 69 -17.82 -14.63 18.73
N TYR A 70 -18.51 -13.60 19.23
CA TYR A 70 -17.99 -12.25 19.35
C TYR A 70 -16.96 -12.11 20.49
N GLU A 71 -17.22 -12.74 21.64
CA GLU A 71 -16.34 -12.68 22.83
C GLU A 71 -15.12 -13.60 22.73
N SER A 72 -15.21 -14.72 22.01
CA SER A 72 -14.09 -15.67 21.83
C SER A 72 -13.03 -15.23 20.82
N GLY A 73 -13.16 -14.03 20.23
CA GLY A 73 -12.20 -13.51 19.25
C GLY A 73 -12.20 -14.29 17.91
N ARG A 74 -13.17 -15.17 17.68
CA ARG A 74 -13.32 -15.90 16.41
C ARG A 74 -13.86 -15.05 15.26
N GLY A 75 -14.14 -13.77 15.51
CA GLY A 75 -14.69 -12.81 14.56
C GLY A 75 -13.76 -12.34 13.42
N GLU A 76 -12.55 -12.86 13.25
CA GLU A 76 -11.54 -12.29 12.33
C GLU A 76 -11.44 -12.97 10.94
N ARG A 77 -12.43 -13.77 10.54
CA ARG A 77 -12.55 -14.19 9.12
C ARG A 77 -13.73 -13.49 8.48
N TRP A 78 -13.44 -12.35 7.88
CA TRP A 78 -14.35 -11.71 6.94
C TRP A 78 -14.13 -12.35 5.58
N ASP A 79 -15.05 -13.21 5.15
CA ASP A 79 -15.09 -13.70 3.76
C ASP A 79 -13.82 -14.43 3.27
N GLY A 80 -13.12 -15.14 4.17
CA GLY A 80 -11.84 -15.78 3.85
C GLY A 80 -10.69 -14.80 3.54
N ILE A 81 -10.92 -13.51 3.73
CA ILE A 81 -9.93 -12.45 3.69
C ILE A 81 -9.41 -12.28 5.12
N ASP A 82 -8.16 -12.67 5.32
CA ASP A 82 -7.48 -12.44 6.59
C ASP A 82 -7.39 -10.93 6.86
N ASP A 83 -7.60 -10.57 8.11
CA ASP A 83 -7.48 -9.19 8.56
C ASP A 83 -6.04 -8.67 8.36
N ALA A 84 -5.87 -7.76 7.40
CA ALA A 84 -4.57 -7.22 7.03
C ALA A 84 -3.85 -6.49 8.19
N PHE A 85 -4.58 -6.06 9.22
CA PHE A 85 -4.02 -5.38 10.39
C PHE A 85 -3.95 -6.26 11.64
N ALA A 86 -4.39 -7.52 11.58
CA ALA A 86 -4.22 -8.46 12.68
C ALA A 86 -2.75 -8.55 13.16
N PRO A 87 -1.72 -8.57 12.29
CA PRO A 87 -0.33 -8.58 12.76
C PRO A 87 0.03 -7.35 13.60
N VAL A 88 -0.49 -6.17 13.24
CA VAL A 88 -0.22 -4.94 14.00
C VAL A 88 -0.93 -4.96 15.35
N ARG A 89 -2.17 -5.46 15.40
CA ARG A 89 -2.90 -5.65 16.66
C ARG A 89 -2.23 -6.65 17.59
N ALA A 90 -1.70 -7.74 17.03
CA ALA A 90 -0.99 -8.77 17.79
C ALA A 90 0.27 -8.24 18.53
N LEU A 91 0.81 -7.08 18.12
CA LEU A 91 1.90 -6.42 18.86
C LEU A 91 1.46 -5.82 20.20
N VAL A 92 0.16 -5.57 20.39
CA VAL A 92 -0.40 -4.85 21.55
C VAL A 92 -1.42 -5.71 22.31
N ASP A 93 -2.15 -6.56 21.61
CA ASP A 93 -3.20 -7.41 22.14
C ASP A 93 -2.83 -8.90 22.02
N GLY A 94 -3.23 -9.71 23.00
CA GLY A 94 -2.98 -11.15 23.07
C GLY A 94 -1.89 -11.56 24.05
N ASP A 95 -1.79 -12.86 24.33
CA ASP A 95 -0.86 -13.41 25.33
C ASP A 95 0.62 -13.22 24.95
N GLU A 96 0.89 -13.11 23.66
CA GLU A 96 2.22 -12.86 23.12
C GLU A 96 2.47 -11.38 22.84
N ALA A 97 1.64 -10.43 23.28
CA ALA A 97 1.81 -9.01 22.96
C ALA A 97 3.23 -8.47 23.29
N LEU A 98 3.82 -7.71 22.38
CA LEU A 98 5.14 -7.09 22.56
C LEU A 98 5.07 -5.88 23.49
N VAL A 99 3.95 -5.17 23.47
CA VAL A 99 3.70 -3.97 24.29
C VAL A 99 2.46 -4.22 25.13
N ASP A 100 2.55 -4.00 26.44
CA ASP A 100 1.39 -4.15 27.31
C ASP A 100 0.33 -3.06 27.08
N ALA A 101 -0.93 -3.39 27.39
CA ALA A 101 -2.06 -2.50 27.16
C ALA A 101 -2.01 -1.17 27.96
N ALA A 102 -1.28 -1.11 29.09
CA ALA A 102 -1.13 0.14 29.83
C ALA A 102 -0.12 1.06 29.13
N THR A 103 1.02 0.52 28.70
CA THR A 103 2.05 1.23 27.91
C THR A 103 1.46 1.76 26.60
N TYR A 104 0.73 0.94 25.84
CA TYR A 104 0.09 1.38 24.60
C TYR A 104 -0.92 2.52 24.83
N ARG A 105 -1.80 2.41 25.84
CA ARG A 105 -2.79 3.46 26.15
C ARG A 105 -2.13 4.76 26.57
N SER A 106 -1.08 4.69 27.38
CA SER A 106 -0.28 5.85 27.77
C SER A 106 0.31 6.54 26.54
N ALA A 107 1.01 5.78 25.68
CA ALA A 107 1.61 6.31 24.46
C ALA A 107 0.57 6.91 23.48
N ARG A 108 -0.59 6.27 23.34
CA ARG A 108 -1.69 6.76 22.48
C ARG A 108 -2.29 8.08 22.99
N SER A 109 -2.34 8.27 24.31
CA SER A 109 -2.88 9.49 24.92
C SER A 109 -1.90 10.67 24.91
N GLU A 110 -0.61 10.38 24.85
CA GLU A 110 0.45 11.38 24.75
C GLU A 110 0.51 11.96 23.32
N ARG A 111 -0.27 13.01 23.05
CA ARG A 111 -0.04 13.89 21.89
C ARG A 111 1.18 14.78 22.15
N ARG A 112 2.39 14.22 22.16
CA ARG A 112 3.60 15.03 22.13
C ARG A 112 3.71 15.71 20.77
N SER A 113 4.08 17.00 20.77
CA SER A 113 4.32 17.80 19.56
C SER A 113 5.63 17.43 18.85
N SER A 114 6.12 16.21 19.04
CA SER A 114 7.39 15.74 18.48
C SER A 114 7.23 15.43 16.99
N ARG A 115 8.17 15.95 16.18
CA ARG A 115 8.22 15.74 14.73
C ARG A 115 8.51 14.27 14.37
N ALA A 116 9.28 13.57 15.21
CA ALA A 116 9.55 12.13 15.12
C ALA A 116 9.89 11.54 16.50
N ILE A 117 9.55 10.26 16.75
CA ILE A 117 9.92 9.51 17.95
C ILE A 117 10.99 8.48 17.58
N VAL A 118 12.22 8.65 18.08
CA VAL A 118 13.35 7.78 17.73
C VAL A 118 13.89 7.09 18.98
N SER A 119 14.12 5.78 18.88
CA SER A 119 14.75 4.96 19.92
C SER A 119 15.93 4.19 19.34
N ALA A 120 16.97 3.99 20.16
CA ALA A 120 18.08 3.08 19.84
C ALA A 120 18.06 1.91 20.81
N VAL A 121 18.42 0.72 20.32
CA VAL A 121 18.50 -0.51 21.12
C VAL A 121 19.82 -1.22 20.86
N ALA A 122 20.31 -1.98 21.84
CA ALA A 122 21.43 -2.89 21.59
C ALA A 122 20.95 -4.00 20.65
N ALA A 123 21.79 -4.39 19.69
CA ALA A 123 21.51 -5.47 18.77
C ALA A 123 22.79 -6.24 18.40
N ASP A 124 22.66 -7.51 18.03
CA ASP A 124 23.80 -8.32 17.56
C ASP A 124 24.22 -7.97 16.12
N ALA A 125 23.27 -7.46 15.34
CA ALA A 125 23.48 -7.00 13.97
C ALA A 125 22.80 -5.64 13.76
N PRO A 126 23.32 -4.77 12.86
CA PRO A 126 22.69 -3.49 12.55
C PRO A 126 21.33 -3.66 11.86
N TRP A 127 20.35 -2.86 12.28
CA TRP A 127 19.04 -2.78 11.62
C TRP A 127 18.32 -1.47 11.94
N ALA A 128 17.29 -1.15 11.16
CA ALA A 128 16.38 -0.06 11.43
C ALA A 128 14.95 -0.40 11.03
N PHE A 129 14.01 0.02 11.88
CA PHE A 129 12.59 0.03 11.62
C PHE A 129 12.11 1.49 11.51
N PHE A 130 11.34 1.80 10.48
CA PHE A 130 10.82 3.12 10.18
C PHE A 130 9.31 3.10 10.01
N CYS A 131 8.65 4.05 10.67
CA CYS A 131 7.27 4.45 10.37
C CYS A 131 7.32 5.74 9.56
N LEU A 132 6.79 5.71 8.34
CA LEU A 132 6.72 6.84 7.43
C LEU A 132 5.31 7.43 7.46
N ALA A 133 5.24 8.76 7.57
CA ALA A 133 3.99 9.49 7.44
C ALA A 133 3.32 9.20 6.10
N GLY A 134 2.02 8.96 6.14
CA GLY A 134 1.17 9.06 4.96
C GLY A 134 0.96 10.52 4.57
N SER A 135 0.42 10.73 3.38
CA SER A 135 -0.03 12.04 2.89
C SER A 135 -1.56 12.03 2.75
N SER A 136 -2.14 13.07 2.13
CA SER A 136 -3.54 13.03 1.73
C SER A 136 -3.82 11.97 0.66
N GLU A 137 -2.80 11.53 -0.06
CA GLU A 137 -2.89 10.59 -1.18
C GLU A 137 -2.30 9.21 -0.85
N ASP A 138 -1.38 9.15 0.13
CA ASP A 138 -0.67 7.93 0.52
C ASP A 138 -1.00 7.47 1.94
N ALA A 139 -1.16 6.17 2.12
CA ALA A 139 -1.24 5.56 3.44
C ALA A 139 0.13 5.59 4.16
N PRO A 140 0.15 5.64 5.51
CA PRO A 140 1.39 5.49 6.27
C PRO A 140 2.02 4.11 6.01
N ARG A 141 3.35 4.04 6.06
CA ARG A 141 4.12 2.84 5.71
C ARG A 141 5.07 2.41 6.81
N TRP A 142 5.22 1.10 6.97
CA TRP A 142 6.21 0.48 7.83
C TRP A 142 7.32 -0.11 6.95
N VAL A 143 8.58 0.17 7.29
CA VAL A 143 9.73 -0.32 6.55
C VAL A 143 10.77 -0.85 7.54
N LEU A 144 11.22 -2.07 7.34
CA LEU A 144 12.33 -2.66 8.10
C LEU A 144 13.51 -2.94 7.16
N LEU A 145 14.67 -2.41 7.54
CA LEU A 145 15.96 -2.60 6.88
C LEU A 145 16.92 -3.30 7.84
N ALA A 146 17.68 -4.27 7.35
CA ALA A 146 18.71 -4.93 8.12
C ALA A 146 19.76 -5.55 7.21
N ASP A 147 20.99 -5.69 7.71
CA ASP A 147 22.10 -6.25 6.92
C ASP A 147 21.90 -7.74 6.58
N ASP A 148 21.17 -8.48 7.42
CA ASP A 148 20.84 -9.89 7.22
C ASP A 148 19.63 -10.09 6.28
N LEU A 149 18.99 -9.02 5.80
CA LEU A 149 17.86 -9.09 4.88
C LEU A 149 18.27 -8.76 3.45
N ALA A 150 17.84 -9.60 2.50
CA ALA A 150 18.16 -9.42 1.09
C ALA A 150 17.46 -8.19 0.46
N ALA A 151 16.34 -7.76 1.04
CA ALA A 151 15.55 -6.62 0.58
C ALA A 151 14.82 -5.95 1.76
N PRO A 152 14.41 -4.67 1.61
CA PRO A 152 13.53 -4.02 2.56
C PRO A 152 12.24 -4.80 2.78
N THR A 153 11.80 -4.89 4.03
CA THR A 153 10.55 -5.57 4.41
C THR A 153 9.46 -4.53 4.65
N THR A 154 8.32 -4.69 3.98
CA THR A 154 7.15 -3.80 4.10
C THR A 154 5.87 -4.53 4.52
N GLU A 155 5.87 -5.85 4.48
CA GLU A 155 4.71 -6.67 4.84
C GLU A 155 4.53 -6.70 6.36
N LEU A 156 3.35 -6.31 6.85
CA LEU A 156 3.10 -6.13 8.28
C LEU A 156 3.34 -7.42 9.08
N ALA A 157 2.98 -8.58 8.54
CA ALA A 157 3.21 -9.89 9.16
C ALA A 157 4.69 -10.28 9.22
N GLU A 158 5.51 -9.83 8.26
CA GLU A 158 6.96 -10.07 8.30
C GLU A 158 7.64 -9.10 9.26
N ILE A 159 7.22 -7.84 9.26
CA ILE A 159 7.72 -6.82 10.18
C ILE A 159 7.41 -7.19 11.62
N GLU A 160 6.19 -7.63 11.93
CA GLU A 160 5.81 -8.07 13.28
C GLU A 160 6.73 -9.18 13.80
N ARG A 161 6.93 -10.23 13.00
CA ARG A 161 7.85 -11.33 13.32
C ARG A 161 9.28 -10.86 13.54
N GLU A 162 9.77 -9.96 12.68
CA GLU A 162 11.12 -9.40 12.78
C GLU A 162 11.29 -8.51 14.01
N LEU A 163 10.28 -7.68 14.34
CA LEU A 163 10.29 -6.85 15.54
C LEU A 163 10.32 -7.72 16.81
N ARG A 164 9.51 -8.78 16.87
CA ARG A 164 9.56 -9.74 17.99
C ARG A 164 10.94 -10.37 18.12
N ARG A 165 11.49 -10.87 17.01
CA ARG A 165 12.82 -11.51 16.98
C ARG A 165 13.91 -10.57 17.50
N ARG A 166 13.90 -9.31 17.05
CA ARG A 166 14.98 -8.33 17.31
C ARG A 166 14.83 -7.58 18.62
N LEU A 167 13.62 -7.45 19.15
CA LEU A 167 13.35 -6.79 20.43
C LEU A 167 13.25 -7.79 21.59
N ASN A 168 13.34 -9.09 21.31
CA ASN A 168 13.38 -10.11 22.36
C ASN A 168 14.60 -9.89 23.28
N GLY A 169 14.34 -9.78 24.59
CA GLY A 169 15.38 -9.51 25.58
C GLY A 169 15.88 -8.06 25.62
N VAL A 170 15.25 -7.14 24.89
CA VAL A 170 15.53 -5.71 25.00
C VAL A 170 14.65 -5.09 26.09
N ASP A 171 15.23 -4.88 27.26
CA ASP A 171 14.49 -4.33 28.41
C ASP A 171 14.42 -2.79 28.41
N ALA A 172 15.36 -2.11 27.75
CA ALA A 172 15.44 -0.65 27.75
C ALA A 172 16.06 -0.07 26.48
N SER A 173 15.58 1.12 26.10
CA SER A 173 16.23 1.95 25.08
C SER A 173 17.57 2.46 25.56
N ARG A 174 18.51 2.59 24.62
CA ARG A 174 19.79 3.26 24.82
C ARG A 174 19.66 4.76 24.50
N PRO A 175 20.51 5.61 25.09
CA PRO A 175 20.63 7.00 24.68
C PRO A 175 21.00 7.11 23.19
N ILE A 176 20.44 8.11 22.51
CA ILE A 176 20.85 8.46 21.13
C ILE A 176 22.21 9.17 21.20
N ASP A 177 23.28 8.38 21.22
CA ASP A 177 24.66 8.85 21.18
C ASP A 177 25.16 9.04 19.73
N ALA A 178 26.46 9.33 19.57
CA ALA A 178 27.06 9.54 18.26
C ALA A 178 27.01 8.28 17.38
N VAL A 179 27.07 7.09 17.98
CA VAL A 179 27.03 5.81 17.25
C VAL A 179 25.61 5.56 16.74
N ALA A 180 24.61 5.72 17.60
CA ALA A 180 23.20 5.62 17.21
C ALA A 180 22.81 6.65 16.15
N SER A 181 23.30 7.89 16.27
CA SER A 181 23.04 8.95 15.30
C SER A 181 23.66 8.64 13.93
N ALA A 182 24.89 8.13 13.90
CA ALA A 182 25.55 7.72 12.66
C ALA A 182 24.84 6.53 12.01
N ALA A 183 24.40 5.55 12.80
CA ALA A 183 23.62 4.41 12.32
C ALA A 183 22.27 4.86 11.71
N LEU A 184 21.54 5.75 12.39
CA LEU A 184 20.29 6.31 11.88
C LEU A 184 20.49 7.04 10.55
N ALA A 185 21.53 7.86 10.43
CA ALA A 185 21.85 8.58 9.20
C ALA A 185 22.16 7.61 8.04
N ALA A 186 22.96 6.57 8.31
CA ALA A 186 23.27 5.53 7.32
C ALA A 186 22.01 4.79 6.85
N TRP A 187 21.13 4.41 7.77
CA TRP A 187 19.88 3.73 7.42
C TRP A 187 18.88 4.64 6.69
N SER A 188 18.83 5.93 7.02
CA SER A 188 18.02 6.90 6.29
C SER A 188 18.50 7.05 4.84
N GLU A 189 19.82 7.08 4.61
CA GLU A 189 20.37 7.11 3.26
C GLU A 189 20.05 5.81 2.49
N GLN A 190 20.12 4.66 3.16
CA GLN A 190 19.70 3.39 2.56
C GLN A 190 18.21 3.38 2.24
N LEU A 191 17.36 3.93 3.10
CA LEU A 191 15.93 4.07 2.86
C LEU A 191 15.66 4.91 1.60
N ALA A 192 16.36 6.04 1.43
CA ALA A 192 16.26 6.88 0.24
C ALA A 192 16.61 6.12 -1.04
N ARG A 193 17.66 5.29 -1.00
CA ARG A 193 18.06 4.43 -2.13
C ARG A 193 17.06 3.29 -2.38
N ALA A 194 16.35 2.87 -1.34
CA ALA A 194 15.39 1.77 -1.39
C ALA A 194 13.98 2.21 -1.81
N GLU A 195 13.60 3.50 -1.74
CA GLU A 195 12.22 3.98 -2.01
C GLU A 195 11.63 3.43 -3.30
N ARG A 196 12.39 3.47 -4.41
CA ARG A 196 11.94 2.92 -5.69
C ARG A 196 11.66 1.42 -5.64
N ARG A 197 12.35 0.66 -4.77
CA ARG A 197 12.12 -0.78 -4.54
C ARG A 197 10.96 -1.05 -3.58
N LEU A 198 10.53 -0.06 -2.79
CA LEU A 198 9.35 -0.16 -1.91
C LEU A 198 8.03 -0.03 -2.68
N LEU A 199 8.06 0.50 -3.90
CA LEU A 199 6.88 0.61 -4.76
C LEU A 199 6.27 -0.76 -5.06
N PRO A 200 4.96 -0.84 -5.34
CA PRO A 200 4.37 -2.04 -5.90
C PRO A 200 5.12 -2.53 -7.14
N ARG A 201 5.30 -3.85 -7.29
CA ARG A 201 6.05 -4.45 -8.41
C ARG A 201 5.61 -3.92 -9.78
N ARG A 202 4.31 -3.66 -9.96
CA ARG A 202 3.75 -3.07 -11.18
C ARG A 202 4.37 -1.70 -11.48
N MET A 203 4.48 -0.82 -10.48
CA MET A 203 5.05 0.52 -10.62
C MET A 203 6.57 0.46 -10.83
N GLN A 204 7.28 -0.42 -10.13
CA GLN A 204 8.71 -0.66 -10.42
C GLN A 204 8.94 -1.03 -11.89
N ARG A 205 8.15 -1.99 -12.40
CA ARG A 205 8.21 -2.39 -13.80
C ARG A 205 7.79 -1.27 -14.75
N ALA A 206 6.81 -0.45 -14.37
CA ALA A 206 6.41 0.70 -15.17
C ALA A 206 7.58 1.68 -15.37
N LEU A 207 8.32 2.00 -14.30
CA LEU A 207 9.50 2.86 -14.38
C LEU A 207 10.63 2.25 -15.20
N ASP A 208 10.87 0.94 -15.07
CA ASP A 208 11.87 0.22 -15.90
C ASP A 208 11.51 0.28 -17.39
N GLU A 209 10.23 0.07 -17.71
CA GLU A 209 9.74 0.14 -19.09
C GLU A 209 9.77 1.56 -19.64
N MET A 210 9.42 2.56 -18.83
CA MET A 210 9.52 3.97 -19.19
C MET A 210 10.95 4.33 -19.57
N ALA A 211 11.93 3.94 -18.75
CA ALA A 211 13.34 4.18 -19.02
C ALA A 211 13.78 3.52 -20.35
N ALA A 212 13.39 2.26 -20.57
CA ALA A 212 13.74 1.52 -21.79
C ALA A 212 13.14 2.15 -23.06
N VAL A 213 11.90 2.63 -22.99
CA VAL A 213 11.24 3.33 -24.11
C VAL A 213 11.89 4.68 -24.36
N LEU A 214 12.15 5.47 -23.31
CA LEU A 214 12.83 6.76 -23.41
C LEU A 214 14.21 6.62 -24.03
N ASP A 215 14.99 5.62 -23.63
CA ASP A 215 16.31 5.37 -24.22
C ASP A 215 16.23 5.09 -25.73
N ASP A 216 15.16 4.42 -26.20
CA ASP A 216 14.92 4.22 -27.63
C ASP A 216 14.51 5.50 -28.36
N TRP A 217 13.54 6.24 -27.81
CA TRP A 217 13.09 7.51 -28.36
C TRP A 217 14.22 8.55 -28.40
N ILE A 218 15.09 8.60 -27.40
CA ILE A 218 16.30 9.44 -27.38
C ILE A 218 17.21 9.09 -28.57
N ARG A 219 17.47 7.79 -28.81
CA ARG A 219 18.29 7.36 -29.96
C ARG A 219 17.65 7.77 -31.29
N ARG A 220 16.34 7.59 -31.43
CA ARG A 220 15.59 7.96 -32.65
C ARG A 220 15.57 9.46 -32.90
N ALA A 221 15.24 10.26 -31.89
CA ALA A 221 15.24 11.72 -31.97
C ALA A 221 16.63 12.27 -32.32
N ALA A 222 17.69 11.69 -31.73
CA ALA A 222 19.07 12.03 -32.09
C ALA A 222 19.39 11.72 -33.55
N ALA A 223 18.99 10.54 -34.05
CA ALA A 223 19.19 10.15 -35.45
C ALA A 223 18.41 11.05 -36.43
N ARG A 224 17.18 11.45 -36.07
CA ARG A 224 16.32 12.36 -36.86
C ARG A 224 16.71 13.84 -36.71
N ARG A 225 17.64 14.17 -35.82
CA ARG A 225 18.06 15.54 -35.47
C ARG A 225 16.94 16.43 -34.91
N GLU A 226 15.96 15.82 -34.22
CA GLU A 226 14.85 16.51 -33.55
C GLU A 226 15.31 17.06 -32.19
N ARG A 227 16.00 18.22 -32.20
CA ARG A 227 16.66 18.80 -31.02
C ARG A 227 15.73 18.95 -29.81
N GLU A 228 14.57 19.54 -30.03
CA GLU A 228 13.62 19.85 -28.96
C GLU A 228 13.11 18.57 -28.28
N ARG A 229 12.63 17.59 -29.05
CA ARG A 229 12.21 16.29 -28.52
C ARG A 229 13.35 15.57 -27.80
N LEU A 230 14.55 15.59 -28.37
CA LEU A 230 15.73 14.97 -27.76
C LEU A 230 16.02 15.57 -26.38
N ASP A 231 15.98 16.89 -26.25
CA ASP A 231 16.27 17.56 -24.98
C ASP A 231 15.18 17.26 -23.94
N ARG A 232 13.90 17.25 -24.33
CA ARG A 232 12.78 16.89 -23.44
C ARG A 232 12.84 15.43 -22.98
N TYR A 233 13.11 14.49 -23.87
CA TYR A 233 13.26 13.08 -23.46
C TYR A 233 14.44 12.88 -22.51
N ARG A 234 15.55 13.61 -22.71
CA ARG A 234 16.70 13.57 -21.80
C ARG A 234 16.38 14.16 -20.44
N GLU A 235 15.61 15.25 -20.39
CA GLU A 235 15.14 15.85 -19.14
C GLU A 235 14.34 14.84 -18.31
N ILE A 236 13.33 14.21 -18.92
CA ILE A 236 12.50 13.18 -18.27
C ILE A 236 13.36 11.94 -17.90
N ARG A 237 14.30 11.53 -18.76
CA ARG A 237 15.18 10.40 -18.47
C ARG A 237 16.09 10.66 -17.27
N ARG A 238 16.59 11.89 -17.10
CA ARG A 238 17.41 12.30 -15.94
C ARG A 238 16.58 12.32 -14.66
N LEU A 239 15.30 12.68 -14.71
CA LEU A 239 14.40 12.57 -13.57
C LEU A 239 14.38 11.14 -13.01
N LEU A 240 14.37 10.13 -13.88
CA LEU A 240 14.39 8.71 -13.47
C LEU A 240 15.70 8.25 -12.81
N ASP A 241 16.77 9.02 -12.99
CA ASP A 241 18.08 8.80 -12.36
C ASP A 241 18.32 9.74 -11.16
N ALA A 242 17.35 10.62 -10.84
CA ALA A 242 17.52 11.61 -9.80
C ALA A 242 17.61 10.94 -8.42
N THR A 243 18.84 10.79 -7.93
CA THR A 243 19.15 10.49 -6.53
C THR A 243 19.80 11.75 -5.97
N GLY A 244 19.05 12.58 -5.25
CA GLY A 244 19.47 13.95 -4.97
C GLY A 244 19.08 14.49 -3.59
N THR A 245 19.87 15.46 -3.14
CA THR A 245 19.75 16.15 -1.85
C THR A 245 18.61 17.17 -1.79
N GLN A 246 17.94 17.47 -2.92
CA GLN A 246 16.87 18.47 -3.01
C GLN A 246 15.45 17.86 -3.08
N GLY A 247 15.31 16.58 -2.72
CA GLY A 247 14.06 15.83 -2.76
C GLY A 247 14.10 14.70 -3.79
N THR A 248 13.28 13.68 -3.56
CA THR A 248 13.07 12.57 -4.50
C THR A 248 11.81 12.84 -5.31
N PRO A 249 11.79 12.52 -6.62
CA PRO A 249 10.54 12.53 -7.38
C PRO A 249 9.55 11.58 -6.71
N ASP A 250 8.27 11.95 -6.69
CA ASP A 250 7.22 11.02 -6.33
C ASP A 250 7.18 9.87 -7.36
N TRP A 251 7.78 8.74 -6.99
CA TRP A 251 7.90 7.61 -7.91
C TRP A 251 6.56 6.94 -8.22
N GLU A 252 5.56 7.04 -7.33
CA GLU A 252 4.22 6.55 -7.59
C GLU A 252 3.53 7.41 -8.64
N GLU A 253 3.64 8.73 -8.49
CA GLU A 253 3.13 9.69 -9.46
C GLU A 253 3.77 9.47 -10.85
N VAL A 254 5.11 9.39 -10.91
CA VAL A 254 5.85 9.16 -12.16
C VAL A 254 5.40 7.85 -12.82
N ALA A 255 5.32 6.76 -12.05
CA ALA A 255 4.87 5.47 -12.54
C ALA A 255 3.40 5.50 -13.00
N GLY A 256 2.54 6.19 -12.23
CA GLY A 256 1.12 6.38 -12.53
C GLY A 256 0.91 7.12 -13.84
N ARG A 257 1.54 8.29 -14.02
CA ARG A 257 1.50 9.07 -15.26
C ARG A 257 1.94 8.24 -16.48
N TRP A 258 3.00 7.45 -16.33
CA TRP A 258 3.46 6.55 -17.40
C TRP A 258 2.42 5.46 -17.71
N LEU A 259 1.89 4.79 -16.69
CA LEU A 259 0.87 3.74 -16.86
C LEU A 259 -0.40 4.28 -17.53
N GLU A 260 -0.86 5.46 -17.14
CA GLU A 260 -2.01 6.15 -17.74
C GLU A 260 -1.77 6.47 -19.22
N LEU A 261 -0.55 6.90 -19.58
CA LEU A 261 -0.17 7.21 -20.95
C LEU A 261 -0.22 5.98 -21.86
N ILE A 262 0.30 4.84 -21.41
CA ILE A 262 0.37 3.60 -22.21
C ILE A 262 -0.90 2.75 -22.13
N ARG A 263 -1.83 3.07 -21.23
CA ARG A 263 -3.06 2.31 -20.98
C ARG A 263 -3.90 2.02 -22.24
N PRO A 264 -4.08 2.95 -23.21
CA PRO A 264 -4.83 2.65 -24.43
C PRO A 264 -4.19 1.50 -25.23
N LEU A 265 -2.87 1.54 -25.44
CA LEU A 265 -2.14 0.48 -26.16
C LEU A 265 -2.16 -0.86 -25.42
N TRP A 266 -2.16 -0.82 -24.09
CA TRP A 266 -2.31 -2.02 -23.27
C TRP A 266 -3.64 -2.73 -23.53
N TYR A 267 -4.75 -1.99 -23.55
CA TYR A 267 -6.07 -2.56 -23.81
C TYR A 267 -6.24 -3.07 -25.24
N GLU A 268 -5.68 -2.37 -26.23
CA GLU A 268 -5.66 -2.85 -27.62
C GLU A 268 -4.93 -4.20 -27.73
N GLN A 269 -3.77 -4.34 -27.07
CA GLN A 269 -3.01 -5.59 -27.05
C GLN A 269 -3.69 -6.70 -26.25
N LEU A 270 -4.46 -6.34 -25.22
CA LEU A 270 -5.25 -7.30 -24.46
C LEU A 270 -6.40 -7.86 -25.32
N GLY A 271 -7.10 -7.00 -26.07
CA GLY A 271 -8.20 -7.40 -26.95
C GLY A 271 -7.76 -8.17 -28.20
N ALA A 272 -6.57 -7.87 -28.74
CA ALA A 272 -6.03 -8.54 -29.92
C ALA A 272 -5.44 -9.94 -29.62
N ARG A 273 -5.15 -10.27 -28.35
CA ARG A 273 -4.47 -11.51 -27.98
C ARG A 273 -5.45 -12.60 -27.52
N ASN A 274 -5.57 -13.66 -28.31
CA ASN A 274 -6.32 -14.87 -27.95
C ASN A 274 -5.47 -15.88 -27.12
N ARG A 275 -4.65 -15.40 -26.16
CA ARG A 275 -3.63 -16.22 -25.46
C ARG A 275 -3.92 -16.42 -23.97
N ARG A 276 -3.60 -17.62 -23.47
CA ARG A 276 -3.74 -18.06 -22.05
C ARG A 276 -2.76 -17.44 -21.05
N ARG A 277 -1.79 -16.61 -21.48
CA ARG A 277 -0.74 -16.06 -20.60
C ARG A 277 -1.01 -14.59 -20.27
N PRO A 278 -0.71 -14.13 -19.04
CA PRO A 278 -0.83 -12.72 -18.68
C PRO A 278 0.03 -11.84 -19.59
N LEU A 279 -0.54 -10.71 -20.05
CA LEU A 279 0.19 -9.66 -20.76
C LEU A 279 1.15 -8.97 -19.78
N LEU A 280 2.41 -8.77 -20.18
CA LEU A 280 3.42 -8.05 -19.38
C LEU A 280 3.75 -6.69 -20.00
N LEU A 281 4.16 -5.71 -19.20
CA LEU A 281 4.51 -4.35 -19.70
C LEU A 281 5.60 -4.40 -20.79
N ARG A 282 6.62 -5.26 -20.62
CA ARG A 282 7.65 -5.49 -21.64
C ARG A 282 7.12 -6.02 -22.97
N ASP A 283 5.97 -6.70 -22.97
CA ASP A 283 5.41 -7.31 -24.18
C ASP A 283 4.82 -6.26 -25.12
N ILE A 284 4.36 -5.12 -24.58
CA ILE A 284 3.82 -4.00 -25.36
C ILE A 284 4.88 -2.95 -25.72
N ARG A 285 6.13 -3.14 -25.28
CA ARG A 285 7.21 -2.15 -25.47
C ARG A 285 7.41 -1.80 -26.95
N ARG A 286 7.37 -2.78 -27.84
CA ARG A 286 7.57 -2.56 -29.28
C ARG A 286 6.48 -1.65 -29.85
N GLU A 287 5.22 -1.92 -29.50
CA GLU A 287 4.08 -1.09 -29.86
C GLU A 287 4.20 0.31 -29.28
N VAL A 288 4.53 0.45 -27.99
CA VAL A 288 4.73 1.77 -27.37
C VAL A 288 5.81 2.55 -28.11
N ILE A 289 6.94 1.91 -28.42
CA ILE A 289 8.04 2.51 -29.18
C ILE A 289 7.58 2.93 -30.60
N ALA A 290 6.75 2.14 -31.25
CA ALA A 290 6.24 2.43 -32.59
C ALA A 290 5.26 3.63 -32.61
N HIS A 291 4.53 3.85 -31.51
CA HIS A 291 3.56 4.95 -31.37
C HIS A 291 4.17 6.24 -30.78
N GLU A 292 5.48 6.44 -30.99
CA GLU A 292 6.23 7.64 -30.54
C GLU A 292 5.54 8.95 -30.97
N ASP A 293 5.01 9.01 -32.18
CA ASP A 293 4.43 10.25 -32.72
C ASP A 293 3.17 10.69 -31.97
N THR A 294 2.41 9.74 -31.43
CA THR A 294 1.22 10.04 -30.62
C THR A 294 1.53 10.13 -29.13
N LEU A 295 2.42 9.28 -28.61
CA LEU A 295 2.69 9.20 -27.17
C LEU A 295 3.76 10.18 -26.71
N GLY A 296 4.78 10.44 -27.53
CA GLY A 296 5.89 11.35 -27.22
C GLY A 296 5.43 12.75 -26.83
N PRO A 297 4.59 13.43 -27.65
CA PRO A 297 4.07 14.76 -27.30
C PRO A 297 3.24 14.74 -26.01
N ARG A 298 2.43 13.70 -25.79
CA ARG A 298 1.63 13.55 -24.57
C ARG A 298 2.49 13.31 -23.33
N LEU A 299 3.58 12.56 -23.47
CA LEU A 299 4.57 12.39 -22.39
C LEU A 299 5.19 13.73 -22.03
N ILE A 300 5.67 14.49 -23.02
CA ILE A 300 6.26 15.81 -22.78
C ILE A 300 5.26 16.75 -22.11
N ASP A 301 4.03 16.80 -22.62
CA ASP A 301 2.96 17.63 -22.07
C ASP A 301 2.64 17.26 -20.62
N SER A 302 2.53 15.96 -20.32
CA SER A 302 2.25 15.44 -18.98
C SER A 302 3.33 15.79 -17.96
N PHE A 303 4.61 15.84 -18.35
CA PHE A 303 5.72 16.15 -17.43
C PHE A 303 6.08 17.65 -17.41
N HIS A 304 5.61 18.43 -18.38
CA HIS A 304 5.89 19.87 -18.46
C HIS A 304 4.77 20.72 -17.84
N ARG A 305 3.49 20.38 -18.06
CA ARG A 305 2.38 21.20 -17.55
C ARG A 305 2.22 21.11 -16.05
N ASP A 306 2.52 19.93 -15.52
CA ASP A 306 2.38 19.61 -14.12
C ASP A 306 3.71 19.03 -13.65
N PRO A 307 4.59 19.82 -13.02
CA PRO A 307 5.85 19.29 -12.50
C PRO A 307 5.58 18.13 -11.54
N VAL A 308 6.35 17.05 -11.65
CA VAL A 308 6.26 15.94 -10.69
C VAL A 308 6.53 16.48 -9.28
N GLY A 309 5.68 16.10 -8.33
CA GLY A 309 5.85 16.45 -6.93
C GLY A 309 7.22 15.99 -6.42
N LEU A 310 7.95 16.89 -5.77
CA LEU A 310 9.13 16.50 -5.00
C LEU A 310 8.65 16.06 -3.62
N GLN A 311 8.88 14.79 -3.31
CA GLN A 311 8.65 14.32 -1.95
C GLN A 311 9.76 14.85 -1.04
N PRO A 312 9.42 15.21 0.21
CA PRO A 312 10.40 15.45 1.26
C PRO A 312 11.36 14.27 1.34
N GLN A 313 12.59 14.53 1.78
CA GLN A 313 13.53 13.43 1.98
C GLN A 313 12.96 12.42 2.99
N PRO A 314 13.32 11.13 2.89
CA PRO A 314 12.73 10.10 3.75
C PRO A 314 12.85 10.41 5.24
N ASP A 315 13.95 11.03 5.67
CA ASP A 315 14.17 11.49 7.06
C ASP A 315 13.12 12.51 7.53
N GLU A 316 12.68 13.40 6.65
CA GLU A 316 11.60 14.36 6.94
C GLU A 316 10.23 13.70 7.06
N ARG A 317 10.08 12.47 6.51
CA ARG A 317 8.84 11.67 6.53
C ARG A 317 8.80 10.67 7.68
N ILE A 318 9.91 10.42 8.37
CA ILE A 318 9.96 9.49 9.51
C ILE A 318 9.17 10.08 10.68
N THR A 319 8.10 9.39 11.10
CA THR A 319 7.34 9.74 12.31
C THR A 319 7.81 8.96 13.52
N ALA A 320 8.33 7.75 13.31
CA ALA A 320 8.96 6.96 14.35
C ALA A 320 10.06 6.06 13.80
N ALA A 321 11.09 5.80 14.59
CA ALA A 321 12.15 4.86 14.23
C ALA A 321 12.70 4.10 15.43
N ILE A 322 13.09 2.84 15.19
CA ILE A 322 13.89 2.03 16.12
C ILE A 322 15.16 1.63 15.39
N VAL A 323 16.32 1.91 15.97
CA VAL A 323 17.63 1.55 15.38
C VAL A 323 18.35 0.55 16.28
N GLY A 324 18.67 -0.62 15.73
CA GLY A 324 19.52 -1.61 16.34
C GLY A 324 20.99 -1.28 16.11
N VAL A 325 21.71 -1.04 17.20
CA VAL A 325 23.13 -0.65 17.19
C VAL A 325 23.95 -1.74 17.84
N VAL A 326 24.98 -2.20 17.13
CA VAL A 326 25.93 -3.18 17.65
C VAL A 326 26.73 -2.56 18.78
N ASN A 327 26.77 -3.25 19.92
CA ASN A 327 27.66 -2.86 21.02
C ASN A 327 29.10 -3.01 20.55
N ALA A 328 29.84 -1.90 20.56
CA ALA A 328 31.28 -1.89 20.26
C ALA A 328 32.08 -2.67 21.30
#